data_AF-A0A7K0PAA4-F1
#
_entry.id   AF-A0A7K0PAA4-F1
#
_cell.length_a   1.000
_cell.length_b   1.000
_cell.length_c   1.000
_cell.angle_alpha   90.00
_cell.angle_beta   90.00
_cell.angle_gamma   90.00
#
_symmetry.space_group_name_H-M   'P 1'
#
loop_
_entity.id
_entity.type
_entity.pdbx_description
1 polymer ?
#
loop_
_entity_poly.entity_id
_entity_poly.type
_entity_poly.pdbx_seq_one_letter_code
_entity_poly.pdbx_strand_id
1 'polypeptide(L)'
;MTDVDHERTPLRLTGGRFDDASAGAEVGFPLEVITELARYERLLIQVARGIWKNTHPKRIRAPKRFDQKLRLRLVTVDRGSVMPVLAPNEQLADPQLFDPDGLYQRSHELVADALAAVVDEKPLPADFPLEATASLVQFGSSFRDDERCTLRRRSGGAVTYSQAARRHLVKITAEDNIQIDGELVGRVTQLRPNLQDFHFLIRGGARVTGKYHQQSRFEELRPVVDADDKAAFVRLACTFSKDSLGRVAAIDDVREVETVVGSEDAMAAELRGLLELEAGWHDGAGAAPTEAAVEWARDFAAELNVSTDALGLFPTLEGGVLAEMQIDARRWSLEVEPDGSPFVASAGPDEAPSVSEPGGAADAARALEAFLHD
;
A
#
# COMPACT_ATOMS: atom_id res chain seq x y z
N MET A 1 -28.73 8.82 -39.70
CA MET A 1 -29.00 7.50 -39.11
C MET A 1 -27.89 6.58 -39.60
N THR A 2 -26.81 6.52 -38.84
CA THR A 2 -25.72 5.56 -39.00
C THR A 2 -25.22 5.24 -37.61
N ASP A 3 -25.15 3.96 -37.36
CA ASP A 3 -25.03 3.24 -36.10
C ASP A 3 -23.57 3.28 -35.61
N VAL A 4 -23.22 4.28 -34.78
CA VAL A 4 -21.87 4.48 -34.19
C VAL A 4 -21.95 4.74 -32.67
N ASP A 5 -23.12 4.61 -32.06
CA ASP A 5 -23.35 5.07 -30.67
C ASP A 5 -22.95 4.04 -29.59
N HIS A 6 -22.44 2.87 -29.98
CA HIS A 6 -22.13 1.77 -29.03
C HIS A 6 -20.81 1.93 -28.27
N GLU A 7 -19.91 2.82 -28.69
CA GLU A 7 -18.60 3.03 -28.03
C GLU A 7 -18.58 4.21 -27.05
N ARG A 8 -19.70 4.93 -26.92
CA ARG A 8 -19.79 6.12 -26.07
C ARG A 8 -20.51 5.77 -24.78
N THR A 9 -19.92 6.19 -23.67
CA THR A 9 -20.58 6.12 -22.36
C THR A 9 -21.21 7.48 -22.06
N PRO A 10 -22.55 7.60 -22.18
CA PRO A 10 -23.24 8.80 -21.74
C PRO A 10 -23.32 8.81 -20.20
N LEU A 11 -22.41 9.56 -19.59
CA LEU A 11 -22.47 9.89 -18.17
C LEU A 11 -23.24 11.21 -18.03
N ARG A 12 -24.29 11.24 -17.21
CA ARG A 12 -25.08 12.46 -16.99
C ARG A 12 -24.91 12.97 -15.57
N LEU A 13 -24.48 14.21 -15.41
CA LEU A 13 -24.42 14.89 -14.12
C LEU A 13 -25.55 15.91 -14.03
N THR A 14 -26.28 15.95 -12.90
CA THR A 14 -27.43 16.84 -12.69
C THR A 14 -27.52 17.29 -11.24
N GLY A 15 -28.33 18.33 -10.99
CA GLY A 15 -28.54 18.93 -9.68
C GLY A 15 -27.49 19.99 -9.33
N GLY A 16 -27.83 20.88 -8.40
CA GLY A 16 -26.95 21.93 -7.90
C GLY A 16 -26.25 22.72 -9.02
N ARG A 17 -24.92 22.68 -9.02
CA ARG A 17 -24.07 23.40 -9.99
C ARG A 17 -24.31 23.02 -11.45
N PHE A 18 -24.88 21.85 -11.69
CA PHE A 18 -25.15 21.34 -13.04
C PHE A 18 -26.46 21.86 -13.62
N ASP A 19 -27.36 22.36 -12.77
CA ASP A 19 -28.67 22.90 -13.14
C ASP A 19 -28.81 24.39 -12.77
N ASP A 20 -27.74 25.03 -12.29
CA ASP A 20 -27.75 26.41 -11.80
C ASP A 20 -27.92 27.42 -12.96
N ALA A 21 -29.15 27.82 -13.19
CA ALA A 21 -29.53 28.84 -14.16
C ALA A 21 -29.33 30.29 -13.66
N SER A 22 -28.84 30.49 -12.43
CA SER A 22 -28.66 31.84 -11.85
C SER A 22 -27.63 32.70 -12.60
N ALA A 23 -26.81 32.08 -13.46
CA ALA A 23 -25.83 32.74 -14.31
C ALA A 23 -26.27 32.91 -15.77
N GLY A 24 -27.54 33.30 -16.02
CA GLY A 24 -27.98 33.90 -17.29
C GLY A 24 -27.54 33.19 -18.58
N ALA A 25 -28.39 32.30 -19.08
CA ALA A 25 -28.41 31.74 -20.45
C ALA A 25 -27.34 30.72 -20.88
N GLU A 26 -26.31 30.41 -20.08
CA GLU A 26 -25.40 29.28 -20.38
C GLU A 26 -25.13 28.41 -19.14
N VAL A 27 -25.76 27.23 -19.09
CA VAL A 27 -25.43 26.18 -18.11
C VAL A 27 -24.16 25.46 -18.59
N GLY A 28 -23.03 25.71 -17.93
CA GLY A 28 -21.71 25.15 -18.28
C GLY A 28 -21.32 23.94 -17.45
N PHE A 29 -20.32 23.17 -17.92
CA PHE A 29 -19.70 22.07 -17.15
C PHE A 29 -18.70 22.64 -16.13
N PRO A 30 -18.90 22.44 -14.81
CA PRO A 30 -17.98 22.96 -13.79
C PRO A 30 -16.60 22.31 -13.90
N LEU A 31 -15.53 23.11 -14.00
CA LEU A 31 -14.17 22.62 -14.19
C LEU A 31 -13.70 21.70 -13.05
N GLU A 32 -14.09 22.00 -11.82
CA GLU A 32 -13.78 21.21 -10.63
C GLU A 32 -14.30 19.75 -10.70
N VAL A 33 -15.34 19.51 -11.51
CA VAL A 33 -15.98 18.20 -11.69
C VAL A 33 -15.23 17.33 -12.69
N ILE A 34 -14.26 17.86 -13.44
CA ILE A 34 -13.35 17.04 -14.26
C ILE A 34 -12.64 15.98 -13.40
N THR A 35 -12.35 16.31 -12.15
CA THR A 35 -11.77 15.37 -11.17
C THR A 35 -12.65 14.13 -10.98
N GLU A 36 -13.97 14.28 -11.06
CA GLU A 36 -14.92 13.18 -10.91
C GLU A 36 -14.95 12.28 -12.16
N LEU A 37 -14.75 12.86 -13.35
CA LEU A 37 -14.55 12.07 -14.58
C LEU A 37 -13.27 11.24 -14.51
N ALA A 38 -12.19 11.82 -13.95
CA ALA A 38 -10.95 11.08 -13.72
C ALA A 38 -11.12 9.94 -12.70
N ARG A 39 -11.94 10.15 -11.65
CA ARG A 39 -12.29 9.09 -10.69
C ARG A 39 -13.11 7.98 -11.33
N TYR A 40 -14.08 8.33 -12.17
CA TYR A 40 -14.86 7.36 -12.93
C TYR A 40 -13.97 6.52 -13.85
N GLU A 41 -13.06 7.13 -14.61
CA GLU A 41 -12.09 6.42 -15.44
C GLU A 41 -11.23 5.46 -14.60
N ARG A 42 -10.72 5.92 -13.44
CA ARG A 42 -9.93 5.08 -12.54
C ARG A 42 -10.72 3.88 -12.04
N LEU A 43 -11.99 4.08 -11.64
CA LEU A 43 -12.89 3.00 -11.23
C LEU A 43 -13.06 1.97 -12.35
N LEU A 44 -13.37 2.42 -13.57
CA LEU A 44 -13.49 1.55 -14.73
C LEU A 44 -12.22 0.74 -14.99
N ILE A 45 -11.04 1.35 -14.93
CA ILE A 45 -9.75 0.66 -15.15
C ILE A 45 -9.52 -0.42 -14.10
N GLN A 46 -9.83 -0.17 -12.82
CA GLN A 46 -9.65 -1.17 -11.76
C GLN A 46 -10.63 -2.34 -11.92
N VAL A 47 -11.90 -2.05 -12.25
CA VAL A 47 -12.88 -3.10 -12.53
C VAL A 47 -12.44 -3.95 -13.74
N ALA A 48 -11.98 -3.30 -14.81
CA ALA A 48 -11.47 -3.99 -15.99
C ALA A 48 -10.27 -4.91 -15.67
N ARG A 49 -9.36 -4.46 -14.81
CA ARG A 49 -8.23 -5.28 -14.35
C ARG A 49 -8.70 -6.52 -13.61
N GLY A 50 -9.66 -6.38 -12.70
CA GLY A 50 -10.22 -7.49 -11.94
C GLY A 50 -10.90 -8.52 -12.84
N ILE A 51 -11.77 -8.06 -13.76
CA ILE A 51 -12.40 -8.94 -14.76
C ILE A 51 -11.34 -9.65 -15.60
N TRP A 52 -10.29 -8.94 -16.04
CA TRP A 52 -9.22 -9.53 -16.84
C TRP A 52 -8.47 -10.63 -16.08
N LYS A 53 -8.10 -10.39 -14.81
CA LYS A 53 -7.42 -11.40 -13.97
C LYS A 53 -8.29 -12.63 -13.76
N ASN A 54 -9.57 -12.43 -13.45
CA ASN A 54 -10.52 -13.52 -13.22
C ASN A 54 -10.72 -14.38 -14.48
N THR A 55 -10.71 -13.76 -15.66
CA THR A 55 -10.83 -14.46 -16.95
C THR A 55 -9.50 -15.05 -17.44
N HIS A 56 -8.36 -14.68 -16.84
CA HIS A 56 -7.02 -15.15 -17.21
C HIS A 56 -6.24 -15.70 -15.98
N PRO A 57 -6.72 -16.76 -15.32
CA PRO A 57 -6.18 -17.24 -14.03
C PRO A 57 -4.71 -17.71 -14.12
N LYS A 58 -4.21 -18.04 -15.31
CA LYS A 58 -2.80 -18.42 -15.55
C LYS A 58 -1.84 -17.22 -15.66
N ARG A 59 -2.33 -15.99 -15.53
CA ARG A 59 -1.51 -14.77 -15.66
C ARG A 59 -1.49 -14.02 -14.32
N ILE A 60 -0.29 -13.82 -13.79
CA ILE A 60 -0.04 -13.13 -12.51
C ILE A 60 -0.34 -11.63 -12.60
N ARG A 61 -0.19 -11.03 -13.80
CA ARG A 61 -0.36 -9.58 -14.02
C ARG A 61 -1.12 -9.29 -15.31
N ALA A 62 -1.84 -8.16 -15.31
CA ALA A 62 -2.41 -7.57 -16.51
C ALA A 62 -1.32 -7.21 -17.56
N PRO A 63 -1.67 -7.11 -18.84
CA PRO A 63 -0.74 -6.71 -19.90
C PRO A 63 0.01 -5.41 -19.58
N LYS A 64 1.24 -5.26 -20.09
CA LYS A 64 1.99 -4.00 -19.95
C LYS A 64 1.14 -2.84 -20.48
N ARG A 65 1.15 -1.71 -19.76
CA ARG A 65 0.42 -0.48 -20.11
C ARG A 65 -1.10 -0.67 -20.22
N PHE A 66 -1.68 -1.66 -19.53
CA PHE A 66 -3.12 -1.93 -19.53
C PHE A 66 -3.98 -0.68 -19.33
N ASP A 67 -3.62 0.17 -18.38
CA ASP A 67 -4.39 1.37 -18.05
C ASP A 67 -4.37 2.40 -19.17
N GLN A 68 -3.28 2.46 -19.94
CA GLN A 68 -3.17 3.37 -21.09
C GLN A 68 -4.14 2.97 -22.19
N LYS A 69 -4.43 1.67 -22.31
CA LYS A 69 -5.34 1.12 -23.30
C LYS A 69 -6.82 1.31 -22.97
N LEU A 70 -7.16 1.76 -21.76
CA LEU A 70 -8.55 2.02 -21.31
C LEU A 70 -8.79 3.50 -20.96
N ARG A 71 -7.89 4.40 -21.37
CA ARG A 71 -8.07 5.84 -21.17
C ARG A 71 -9.26 6.36 -21.96
N LEU A 72 -10.07 7.16 -21.28
CA LEU A 72 -11.21 7.88 -21.83
C LEU A 72 -10.81 9.32 -22.14
N ARG A 73 -11.51 9.90 -23.10
CA ARG A 73 -11.46 11.33 -23.40
C ARG A 73 -12.85 11.92 -23.32
N LEU A 74 -12.95 13.11 -22.75
CA LEU A 74 -14.14 13.94 -22.87
C LEU A 74 -14.19 14.48 -24.31
N VAL A 75 -15.16 14.01 -25.10
CA VAL A 75 -15.25 14.36 -26.53
C VAL A 75 -16.27 15.46 -26.81
N THR A 76 -17.35 15.50 -26.04
CA THR A 76 -18.41 16.51 -26.18
C THR A 76 -19.02 16.81 -24.81
N VAL A 77 -19.48 18.05 -24.64
CA VAL A 77 -20.40 18.49 -23.59
C VAL A 77 -21.63 19.08 -24.30
N ASP A 78 -22.80 18.48 -24.16
CA ASP A 78 -24.00 18.87 -24.91
C ASP A 78 -24.77 20.07 -24.31
N ARG A 79 -25.57 20.76 -25.14
CA ARG A 79 -26.37 21.94 -24.76
C ARG A 79 -27.50 21.56 -23.79
N GLY A 80 -27.61 22.26 -22.66
CA GLY A 80 -28.70 22.09 -21.69
C GLY A 80 -28.42 21.10 -20.55
N SER A 81 -27.24 20.49 -20.49
CA SER A 81 -26.72 19.85 -19.28
C SER A 81 -25.28 19.40 -19.48
N VAL A 82 -24.60 19.40 -18.34
CA VAL A 82 -23.35 18.75 -17.95
C VAL A 82 -23.41 17.23 -18.22
N MET A 83 -23.56 16.85 -19.48
CA MET A 83 -23.51 15.47 -19.99
C MET A 83 -22.17 15.27 -20.69
N PRO A 84 -21.10 14.95 -19.94
CA PRO A 84 -19.84 14.56 -20.53
C PRO A 84 -20.01 13.26 -21.30
N VAL A 85 -19.77 13.32 -22.60
CA VAL A 85 -19.67 12.11 -23.42
C VAL A 85 -18.22 11.64 -23.37
N LEU A 86 -18.02 10.44 -22.83
CA LEU A 86 -16.71 9.80 -22.77
C LEU A 86 -16.58 8.81 -23.93
N ALA A 87 -15.45 8.87 -24.63
CA ALA A 87 -15.11 7.94 -25.70
C ALA A 87 -13.68 7.41 -25.54
N PRO A 88 -13.35 6.25 -26.15
CA PRO A 88 -12.00 5.73 -26.17
C PRO A 88 -11.01 6.75 -26.75
N ASN A 89 -9.79 6.76 -26.22
CA ASN A 89 -8.71 7.48 -26.88
C ASN A 89 -8.26 6.72 -28.14
N GLU A 90 -8.76 7.10 -29.32
CA GLU A 90 -8.48 6.42 -30.60
C GLU A 90 -7.00 6.16 -30.90
N GLN A 91 -6.07 6.97 -30.36
CA GLN A 91 -4.63 6.80 -30.58
C GLN A 91 -3.99 5.73 -29.69
N LEU A 92 -4.60 5.42 -28.55
CA LEU A 92 -4.08 4.49 -27.54
C LEU A 92 -5.00 3.28 -27.28
N ALA A 93 -6.24 3.36 -27.72
CA ALA A 93 -7.28 2.37 -27.49
C ALA A 93 -6.90 1.05 -28.18
N ASP A 94 -7.03 -0.03 -27.44
CA ASP A 94 -6.91 -1.38 -27.98
C ASP A 94 -8.29 -1.84 -28.45
N PRO A 95 -8.50 -2.08 -29.76
CA PRO A 95 -9.82 -2.44 -30.30
C PRO A 95 -10.43 -3.66 -29.62
N GLN A 96 -9.61 -4.61 -29.15
CA GLN A 96 -10.11 -5.81 -28.45
C GLN A 96 -10.69 -5.49 -27.07
N LEU A 97 -10.29 -4.39 -26.44
CA LEU A 97 -10.83 -3.97 -25.15
C LEU A 97 -12.15 -3.21 -25.28
N PHE A 98 -12.37 -2.53 -26.42
CA PHE A 98 -13.55 -1.67 -26.69
C PHE A 98 -14.58 -2.28 -27.65
N ASP A 99 -14.36 -3.50 -28.12
CA ASP A 99 -15.37 -4.30 -28.84
C ASP A 99 -16.73 -4.28 -28.10
N PRO A 100 -17.90 -4.36 -28.77
CA PRO A 100 -19.20 -4.20 -28.12
C PRO A 100 -19.47 -5.16 -26.96
N ASP A 101 -18.85 -6.35 -26.94
CA ASP A 101 -18.89 -7.31 -25.81
C ASP A 101 -17.54 -7.44 -25.08
N GLY A 102 -16.64 -6.50 -25.35
CA GLY A 102 -15.29 -6.39 -24.85
C GLY A 102 -15.21 -5.95 -23.39
N LEU A 103 -13.97 -5.84 -22.91
CA LEU A 103 -13.68 -5.63 -21.50
C LEU A 103 -14.20 -4.29 -20.96
N TYR A 104 -14.13 -3.25 -21.77
CA TYR A 104 -14.68 -1.94 -21.43
C TYR A 104 -16.18 -2.03 -21.13
N GLN A 105 -16.95 -2.64 -22.04
CA GLN A 105 -18.39 -2.73 -21.88
C GLN A 105 -18.78 -3.55 -20.64
N ARG A 106 -18.10 -4.68 -20.40
CA ARG A 106 -18.35 -5.50 -19.20
C ARG A 106 -18.03 -4.74 -17.91
N SER A 107 -16.94 -3.97 -17.92
CA SER A 107 -16.55 -3.14 -16.77
C SER A 107 -17.57 -2.02 -16.53
N HIS A 108 -18.07 -1.40 -17.60
CA HIS A 108 -19.11 -0.39 -17.54
C HIS A 108 -20.41 -0.95 -16.93
N GLU A 109 -20.90 -2.10 -17.41
CA GLU A 109 -22.09 -2.75 -16.83
C GLU A 109 -21.87 -3.11 -15.36
N LEU A 110 -20.72 -3.71 -15.00
CA LEU A 110 -20.44 -4.11 -13.63
C LEU A 110 -20.33 -2.91 -12.68
N VAL A 111 -19.80 -1.77 -13.14
CA VAL A 111 -19.86 -0.50 -12.39
C VAL A 111 -21.30 -0.03 -12.21
N ALA A 112 -22.12 -0.07 -13.28
CA ALA A 112 -23.53 0.32 -13.19
C ALA A 112 -24.34 -0.59 -12.25
N ASP A 113 -24.00 -1.88 -12.19
CA ASP A 113 -24.59 -2.85 -11.26
C ASP A 113 -24.15 -2.61 -9.83
N ALA A 114 -22.86 -2.36 -9.60
CA ALA A 114 -22.34 -2.00 -8.27
C ALA A 114 -22.98 -0.71 -7.74
N LEU A 115 -23.07 0.34 -8.56
CA LEU A 115 -23.72 1.59 -8.15
C LEU A 115 -25.20 1.37 -7.83
N ALA A 116 -25.91 0.51 -8.55
CA ALA A 116 -27.31 0.24 -8.26
C ALA A 116 -27.48 -0.62 -7.01
N ALA A 117 -26.60 -1.59 -6.78
CA ALA A 117 -26.58 -2.34 -5.52
C ALA A 117 -26.44 -1.40 -4.33
N VAL A 118 -25.53 -0.41 -4.41
CA VAL A 118 -25.37 0.60 -3.36
C VAL A 118 -26.62 1.46 -3.19
N VAL A 119 -27.25 1.90 -4.28
CA VAL A 119 -28.49 2.70 -4.23
C VAL A 119 -29.65 1.92 -3.63
N ASP A 120 -29.72 0.62 -3.93
CA ASP A 120 -30.73 -0.31 -3.41
C ASP A 120 -30.40 -0.87 -2.01
N GLU A 121 -29.29 -0.44 -1.40
CA GLU A 121 -28.77 -0.95 -0.12
C GLU A 121 -28.55 -2.48 -0.10
N LYS A 122 -28.07 -3.02 -1.22
CA LYS A 122 -27.74 -4.44 -1.41
C LYS A 122 -26.21 -4.64 -1.39
N PRO A 123 -25.73 -5.87 -1.07
CA PRO A 123 -24.33 -6.22 -1.23
C PRO A 123 -23.84 -5.96 -2.67
N LEU A 124 -22.55 -5.61 -2.80
CA LEU A 124 -21.93 -5.48 -4.12
C LEU A 124 -22.06 -6.80 -4.91
N PRO A 125 -22.12 -6.74 -6.26
CA PRO A 125 -22.12 -7.94 -7.09
C PRO A 125 -20.96 -8.87 -6.71
N ALA A 126 -21.23 -10.18 -6.66
CA ALA A 126 -20.25 -11.17 -6.20
C ALA A 126 -18.99 -11.23 -7.09
N ASP A 127 -19.08 -10.78 -8.34
CA ASP A 127 -18.01 -10.67 -9.31
C ASP A 127 -17.32 -9.28 -9.31
N PHE A 128 -17.75 -8.36 -8.45
CA PHE A 128 -17.13 -7.05 -8.30
C PHE A 128 -15.71 -7.20 -7.71
N PRO A 129 -14.65 -6.68 -8.38
CA PRO A 129 -13.28 -6.88 -7.91
C PRO A 129 -12.99 -6.14 -6.60
N LEU A 130 -12.44 -6.86 -5.61
CA LEU A 130 -12.10 -6.28 -4.31
C LEU A 130 -11.12 -5.09 -4.46
N GLU A 131 -10.15 -5.18 -5.36
CA GLU A 131 -9.20 -4.08 -5.62
C GLU A 131 -9.85 -2.79 -6.17
N ALA A 132 -11.07 -2.87 -6.71
CA ALA A 132 -11.79 -1.73 -7.26
C ALA A 132 -12.66 -1.00 -6.22
N THR A 133 -12.92 -1.62 -5.07
CA THR A 133 -13.84 -1.12 -4.03
C THR A 133 -13.47 0.28 -3.54
N ALA A 134 -12.19 0.56 -3.37
CA ALA A 134 -11.78 1.89 -2.94
C ALA A 134 -11.97 2.98 -4.00
N SER A 135 -11.82 2.62 -5.29
CA SER A 135 -12.14 3.55 -6.38
C SER A 135 -13.65 3.80 -6.43
N LEU A 136 -14.47 2.79 -6.08
CA LEU A 136 -15.92 2.93 -5.96
C LEU A 136 -16.29 3.85 -4.79
N VAL A 137 -15.63 3.70 -3.64
CA VAL A 137 -15.81 4.57 -2.45
C VAL A 137 -15.39 6.02 -2.73
N GLN A 138 -14.37 6.25 -3.56
CA GLN A 138 -13.93 7.60 -3.94
C GLN A 138 -14.86 8.28 -4.94
N PHE A 139 -15.54 7.51 -5.79
CA PHE A 139 -16.49 8.04 -6.78
C PHE A 139 -17.66 8.77 -6.09
N GLY A 140 -18.03 9.92 -6.62
CA GLY A 140 -19.03 10.84 -6.09
C GLY A 140 -18.57 11.73 -4.93
N SER A 141 -17.30 11.65 -4.50
CA SER A 141 -16.83 12.40 -3.32
C SER A 141 -16.87 13.92 -3.46
N SER A 142 -16.86 14.45 -4.69
CA SER A 142 -17.04 15.90 -4.94
C SER A 142 -18.49 16.35 -5.11
N PHE A 143 -19.46 15.42 -5.06
CA PHE A 143 -20.87 15.77 -5.17
C PHE A 143 -21.35 16.50 -3.93
N ARG A 144 -22.12 17.57 -4.16
CA ARG A 144 -22.94 18.22 -3.15
C ARG A 144 -24.19 17.38 -2.87
N ASP A 145 -24.91 17.72 -1.81
CA ASP A 145 -26.09 16.93 -1.38
C ASP A 145 -27.21 16.89 -2.41
N ASP A 146 -27.31 17.92 -3.25
CA ASP A 146 -28.29 18.06 -4.33
C ASP A 146 -27.77 17.58 -5.69
N GLU A 147 -26.54 17.06 -5.76
CA GLU A 147 -25.89 16.60 -6.99
C GLU A 147 -25.94 15.09 -7.15
N ARG A 148 -26.06 14.65 -8.40
CA ARG A 148 -26.18 13.24 -8.75
C ARG A 148 -25.62 12.93 -10.13
N CYS A 149 -25.16 11.69 -10.27
CA CYS A 149 -24.69 11.10 -11.51
C CYS A 149 -25.67 10.02 -11.97
N THR A 150 -26.09 10.06 -13.23
CA THR A 150 -26.88 9.02 -13.87
C THR A 150 -26.04 8.28 -14.90
N LEU A 151 -25.91 6.96 -14.73
CA LEU A 151 -25.22 6.06 -15.65
C LEU A 151 -26.24 5.16 -16.36
N ARG A 152 -26.22 5.14 -17.70
CA ARG A 152 -27.14 4.31 -18.50
C ARG A 152 -26.57 2.93 -18.74
N ARG A 153 -27.38 1.89 -18.61
CA ARG A 153 -26.99 0.50 -18.89
C ARG A 153 -27.31 0.13 -20.34
N ARG A 154 -26.52 -0.76 -20.93
CA ARG A 154 -26.80 -1.36 -22.25
C ARG A 154 -28.01 -2.28 -22.21
N SER A 155 -28.17 -3.02 -21.11
CA SER A 155 -29.32 -3.90 -20.85
C SER A 155 -30.66 -3.15 -20.72
N GLY A 156 -30.62 -1.82 -20.64
CA GLY A 156 -31.77 -0.95 -20.43
C GLY A 156 -31.82 -0.42 -19.00
N GLY A 157 -32.41 0.77 -18.84
CA GLY A 157 -32.48 1.46 -17.55
C GLY A 157 -31.26 2.33 -17.25
N ALA A 158 -31.33 3.04 -16.12
CA ALA A 158 -30.25 3.91 -15.65
C ALA A 158 -30.19 3.90 -14.13
N VAL A 159 -28.97 3.93 -13.59
CA VAL A 159 -28.74 4.10 -12.15
C VAL A 159 -28.46 5.56 -11.85
N THR A 160 -29.06 6.10 -10.80
CA THR A 160 -28.78 7.46 -10.32
C THR A 160 -28.09 7.38 -8.96
N TYR A 161 -26.81 7.75 -8.94
CA TYR A 161 -25.94 7.72 -7.78
C TYR A 161 -25.77 9.14 -7.22
N SER A 162 -25.85 9.28 -5.90
CA SER A 162 -25.80 10.58 -5.21
C SER A 162 -24.85 10.55 -4.03
N GLN A 163 -24.60 11.73 -3.44
CA GLN A 163 -23.80 11.84 -2.22
C GLN A 163 -24.40 11.06 -1.03
N ALA A 164 -25.73 10.90 -0.98
CA ALA A 164 -26.39 10.08 0.04
C ALA A 164 -26.05 8.58 -0.13
N ALA A 165 -26.16 8.05 -1.35
CA ALA A 165 -25.79 6.67 -1.66
C ALA A 165 -24.29 6.42 -1.37
N ARG A 166 -23.43 7.40 -1.66
CA ARG A 166 -22.01 7.32 -1.33
C ARG A 166 -21.75 7.26 0.17
N ARG A 167 -22.42 8.10 0.97
CA ARG A 167 -22.27 8.07 2.44
C ARG A 167 -22.66 6.70 3.01
N HIS A 168 -23.70 6.08 2.47
CA HIS A 168 -24.07 4.71 2.82
C HIS A 168 -22.96 3.70 2.46
N LEU A 169 -22.43 3.75 1.23
CA LEU A 169 -21.30 2.90 0.81
C LEU A 169 -20.07 3.06 1.72
N VAL A 170 -19.68 4.30 2.05
CA VAL A 170 -18.55 4.57 2.95
C VAL A 170 -18.78 3.92 4.31
N LYS A 171 -20.02 3.98 4.82
CA LYS A 171 -20.37 3.39 6.11
C LYS A 171 -20.23 1.85 6.09
N ILE A 172 -20.82 1.18 5.10
CA ILE A 172 -20.74 -0.29 5.01
C ILE A 172 -19.32 -0.78 4.73
N THR A 173 -18.55 -0.06 3.90
CA THR A 173 -17.15 -0.43 3.60
C THR A 173 -16.19 -0.16 4.75
N ALA A 174 -16.55 0.73 5.68
CA ALA A 174 -15.82 0.90 6.94
C ALA A 174 -16.18 -0.21 7.95
N GLU A 175 -17.37 -0.82 7.82
CA GLU A 175 -17.82 -1.95 8.63
C GLU A 175 -17.28 -3.30 8.08
N ASP A 176 -16.99 -3.39 6.78
CA ASP A 176 -16.46 -4.58 6.07
C ASP A 176 -14.92 -4.76 6.16
N ASN A 177 -14.27 -4.20 7.17
CA ASN A 177 -12.84 -4.44 7.37
C ASN A 177 -12.56 -5.95 7.51
N ILE A 178 -11.66 -6.47 6.69
CA ILE A 178 -11.26 -7.88 6.78
C ILE A 178 -10.27 -8.00 7.93
N GLN A 179 -10.69 -8.70 8.98
CA GLN A 179 -9.82 -9.03 10.12
C GLN A 179 -8.86 -10.16 9.73
N ILE A 180 -7.58 -9.97 10.04
CA ILE A 180 -6.48 -10.87 9.71
C ILE A 180 -5.66 -11.10 10.97
N ASP A 181 -5.31 -12.35 11.24
CA ASP A 181 -4.32 -12.70 12.25
C ASP A 181 -2.93 -12.73 11.59
N GLY A 182 -1.95 -12.02 12.15
CA GLY A 182 -0.60 -11.99 11.60
C GLY A 182 0.37 -11.15 12.42
N GLU A 183 1.48 -10.79 11.79
CA GLU A 183 2.54 -9.97 12.39
C GLU A 183 2.67 -8.64 11.66
N LEU A 184 2.93 -7.58 12.43
CA LEU A 184 3.27 -6.25 11.91
C LEU A 184 4.53 -5.76 12.61
N VAL A 185 5.49 -5.27 11.82
CA VAL A 185 6.72 -4.66 12.33
C VAL A 185 6.67 -3.15 12.15
N GLY A 186 7.11 -2.40 13.16
CA GLY A 186 7.01 -0.96 13.19
C GLY A 186 7.32 -0.38 14.56
N ARG A 187 6.87 0.85 14.80
CA ARG A 187 7.15 1.60 16.04
C ARG A 187 5.87 2.02 16.75
N VAL A 188 5.89 1.95 18.07
CA VAL A 188 4.81 2.53 18.90
C VAL A 188 5.17 3.99 19.18
N THR A 189 4.38 4.91 18.64
CA THR A 189 4.67 6.37 18.67
C THR A 189 3.86 7.11 19.72
N GLN A 190 2.80 6.50 20.21
CA GLN A 190 1.94 7.08 21.25
C GLN A 190 1.18 5.97 21.97
N LEU A 191 1.06 6.05 23.29
CA LEU A 191 0.26 5.14 24.12
C LEU A 191 -0.76 5.94 24.94
N ARG A 192 -2.03 5.51 24.93
CA ARG A 192 -3.13 6.21 25.60
C ARG A 192 -3.87 5.25 26.56
N PRO A 193 -3.43 5.15 27.82
CA PRO A 193 -3.95 4.16 28.78
C PRO A 193 -5.46 4.23 29.00
N ASN A 194 -6.00 5.45 29.08
CA ASN A 194 -7.42 5.68 29.34
C ASN A 194 -8.32 5.23 28.18
N LEU A 195 -7.79 5.18 26.96
CA LEU A 195 -8.51 4.73 25.76
C LEU A 195 -8.18 3.28 25.38
N GLN A 196 -7.22 2.65 26.07
CA GLN A 196 -6.66 1.33 25.76
C GLN A 196 -6.22 1.18 24.30
N ASP A 197 -5.59 2.23 23.78
CA ASP A 197 -5.13 2.27 22.40
C ASP A 197 -3.76 2.96 22.27
N PHE A 198 -3.18 2.82 21.09
CA PHE A 198 -1.85 3.33 20.73
C PHE A 198 -1.81 3.74 19.26
N HIS A 199 -0.79 4.52 18.89
CA HIS A 199 -0.45 4.77 17.50
C HIS A 199 0.75 3.92 17.12
N PHE A 200 0.62 3.22 16.00
CA PHE A 200 1.65 2.35 15.44
C PHE A 200 2.05 2.84 14.06
N LEU A 201 3.34 3.07 13.85
CA LEU A 201 3.91 3.41 12.56
C LEU A 201 4.48 2.14 11.95
N ILE A 202 3.75 1.55 10.99
CA ILE A 202 4.17 0.33 10.29
C ILE A 202 5.43 0.64 9.48
N ARG A 203 6.38 -0.30 9.47
CA ARG A 203 7.58 -0.23 8.64
C ARG A 203 7.22 0.06 7.17
N GLY A 204 7.85 1.07 6.57
CA GLY A 204 7.62 1.46 5.17
C GLY A 204 6.27 2.15 4.91
N GLY A 205 5.61 2.71 5.92
CA GLY A 205 4.50 3.62 5.63
C GLY A 205 3.57 3.97 6.77
N ALA A 206 2.40 3.32 6.79
CA ALA A 206 1.19 3.91 7.38
C ALA A 206 1.22 3.97 8.92
N ARG A 207 0.78 5.12 9.45
CA ARG A 207 0.39 5.23 10.85
C ARG A 207 -1.04 4.73 11.04
N VAL A 208 -1.22 3.76 11.92
CA VAL A 208 -2.51 3.17 12.26
C VAL A 208 -2.78 3.29 13.76
N THR A 209 -4.05 3.25 14.15
CA THR A 209 -4.44 3.12 15.55
C THR A 209 -4.54 1.64 15.89
N GLY A 210 -3.91 1.25 17.00
CA GLY A 210 -4.02 -0.09 17.55
C GLY A 210 -4.69 -0.11 18.92
N LYS A 211 -5.36 -1.20 19.25
CA LYS A 211 -5.92 -1.44 20.57
C LYS A 211 -5.19 -2.58 21.27
N TYR A 212 -5.27 -2.59 22.60
CA TYR A 212 -4.84 -3.72 23.42
C TYR A 212 -5.88 -3.99 24.49
N HIS A 213 -6.15 -5.27 24.76
CA HIS A 213 -7.19 -5.64 25.73
C HIS A 213 -6.66 -6.08 27.10
N GLN A 214 -5.40 -6.50 27.19
CA GLN A 214 -4.80 -6.99 28.43
C GLN A 214 -3.84 -5.97 29.06
N GLN A 215 -3.84 -5.89 30.40
CA GLN A 215 -2.91 -5.01 31.13
C GLN A 215 -1.44 -5.39 30.90
N SER A 216 -1.14 -6.67 30.66
CA SER A 216 0.22 -7.13 30.29
C SER A 216 0.72 -6.46 29.01
N ARG A 217 -0.14 -6.29 27.99
CA ARG A 217 0.20 -5.59 26.75
C ARG A 217 0.56 -4.13 27.00
N PHE A 218 -0.11 -3.47 27.94
CA PHE A 218 0.27 -2.12 28.33
C PHE A 218 1.67 -2.07 28.93
N GLU A 219 2.00 -2.99 29.84
CA GLU A 219 3.33 -3.04 30.46
C GLU A 219 4.45 -3.32 29.45
N GLU A 220 4.16 -4.07 28.37
CA GLU A 220 5.11 -4.35 27.29
C GLU A 220 5.20 -3.25 26.23
N LEU A 221 4.10 -2.56 25.93
CA LEU A 221 4.08 -1.42 25.01
C LEU A 221 4.70 -0.16 25.63
N ARG A 222 4.57 0.03 26.96
CA ARG A 222 5.09 1.22 27.63
C ARG A 222 6.59 1.48 27.41
N PRO A 223 7.51 0.51 27.59
CA PRO A 223 8.95 0.76 27.46
C PRO A 223 9.41 1.03 26.01
N VAL A 224 8.64 0.62 25.01
CA VAL A 224 9.02 0.74 23.59
C VAL A 224 8.50 2.03 22.93
N VAL A 225 7.72 2.84 23.66
CA VAL A 225 7.17 4.11 23.18
C VAL A 225 8.20 5.22 23.35
N ASP A 226 8.50 5.93 22.27
CA ASP A 226 9.27 7.18 22.29
C ASP A 226 8.83 8.07 21.11
N ALA A 227 9.48 9.23 20.93
CA ALA A 227 9.37 10.02 19.71
C ALA A 227 9.68 9.17 18.47
N ASP A 228 9.06 9.48 17.33
CA ASP A 228 9.15 8.66 16.11
C ASP A 228 10.59 8.24 15.78
N ASP A 229 11.54 9.17 15.84
CA ASP A 229 12.97 8.97 15.52
C ASP A 229 13.79 8.25 16.62
N LYS A 230 13.18 7.89 17.75
CA LYS A 230 13.81 7.22 18.91
C LYS A 230 13.09 5.95 19.36
N ALA A 231 11.84 5.77 18.95
CA ALA A 231 11.05 4.62 19.33
C ALA A 231 11.69 3.32 18.85
N ALA A 232 11.60 2.30 19.70
CA ALA A 232 12.07 0.95 19.39
C ALA A 232 11.24 0.36 18.23
N PHE A 233 11.90 -0.42 17.38
CA PHE A 233 11.18 -1.26 16.42
C PHE A 233 10.72 -2.52 17.13
N VAL A 234 9.43 -2.81 16.99
CA VAL A 234 8.80 -3.98 17.57
C VAL A 234 8.03 -4.77 16.52
N ARG A 235 7.95 -6.07 16.76
CA ARG A 235 7.10 -7.03 16.06
C ARG A 235 5.86 -7.29 16.92
N LEU A 236 4.69 -7.05 16.35
CA LEU A 236 3.41 -7.27 17.00
C LEU A 236 2.74 -8.51 16.39
N ALA A 237 2.60 -9.59 17.16
CA ALA A 237 1.66 -10.65 16.81
C ALA A 237 0.26 -10.15 17.18
N CYS A 238 -0.58 -9.88 16.18
CA CYS A 238 -1.82 -9.15 16.38
C CYS A 238 -2.94 -9.66 15.48
N THR A 239 -4.15 -9.17 15.77
CA THR A 239 -5.27 -9.19 14.85
C THR A 239 -5.41 -7.78 14.28
N PHE A 240 -5.56 -7.64 12.97
CA PHE A 240 -5.65 -6.33 12.34
C PHE A 240 -6.61 -6.34 11.17
N SER A 241 -7.22 -5.19 10.97
CA SER A 241 -8.22 -4.95 9.95
C SER A 241 -7.57 -4.35 8.71
N LYS A 242 -7.88 -4.88 7.52
CA LYS A 242 -7.55 -4.24 6.25
C LYS A 242 -8.73 -3.49 5.67
N ASP A 243 -8.45 -2.30 5.13
CA ASP A 243 -9.42 -1.55 4.34
C ASP A 243 -9.67 -2.24 2.99
N SER A 244 -10.64 -1.71 2.25
CA SER A 244 -10.97 -2.18 0.91
C SER A 244 -9.84 -2.01 -0.14
N LEU A 245 -8.73 -1.36 0.20
CA LEU A 245 -7.49 -1.31 -0.59
C LEU A 245 -6.48 -2.39 -0.22
N GLY A 246 -6.78 -3.23 0.78
CA GLY A 246 -5.85 -4.19 1.34
C GLY A 246 -4.75 -3.54 2.19
N ARG A 247 -4.91 -2.28 2.59
CA ARG A 247 -3.99 -1.59 3.50
C ARG A 247 -4.44 -1.83 4.94
N VAL A 248 -3.50 -1.91 5.86
CA VAL A 248 -3.85 -2.01 7.29
C VAL A 248 -4.58 -0.73 7.70
N ALA A 249 -5.81 -0.88 8.20
CA ALA A 249 -6.69 0.18 8.65
C ALA A 249 -6.53 0.43 10.16
N ALA A 250 -6.48 -0.66 10.94
CA ALA A 250 -6.34 -0.62 12.39
C ALA A 250 -5.77 -1.95 12.91
N ILE A 251 -5.16 -1.91 14.10
CA ILE A 251 -4.82 -3.11 14.87
C ILE A 251 -5.93 -3.31 15.90
N ASP A 252 -6.60 -4.45 15.82
CA ASP A 252 -7.81 -4.74 16.61
C ASP A 252 -7.46 -5.25 18.01
N ASP A 253 -6.46 -6.13 18.12
CA ASP A 253 -5.88 -6.56 19.39
C ASP A 253 -4.42 -7.02 19.21
N VAL A 254 -3.62 -6.88 20.28
CA VAL A 254 -2.23 -7.33 20.32
C VAL A 254 -2.13 -8.56 21.22
N ARG A 255 -1.56 -9.64 20.68
CA ARG A 255 -1.30 -10.89 21.41
C ARG A 255 0.12 -10.95 21.96
N GLU A 256 1.09 -10.50 21.17
CA GLU A 256 2.51 -10.52 21.53
C GLU A 256 3.22 -9.24 21.08
N VAL A 257 4.25 -8.83 21.83
CA VAL A 257 5.12 -7.70 21.54
C VAL A 257 6.56 -8.20 21.69
N GLU A 258 7.31 -8.20 20.60
CA GLU A 258 8.72 -8.57 20.58
C GLU A 258 9.56 -7.36 20.12
N THR A 259 10.72 -7.14 20.74
CA THR A 259 11.62 -6.06 20.35
C THR A 259 12.55 -6.54 19.25
N VAL A 260 12.49 -5.86 18.09
CA VAL A 260 13.40 -6.10 16.96
C VAL A 260 14.66 -5.25 17.14
N VAL A 261 14.50 -3.95 17.41
CA VAL A 261 15.61 -3.05 17.79
C VAL A 261 15.16 -2.15 18.92
N GLY A 262 15.76 -2.32 20.09
CA GLY A 262 15.55 -1.53 21.29
C GLY A 262 16.31 -0.21 21.28
N SER A 263 15.89 0.73 22.13
CA SER A 263 16.58 2.01 22.32
C SER A 263 17.91 1.88 23.07
N GLU A 264 18.09 0.78 23.82
CA GLU A 264 19.31 0.47 24.57
C GLU A 264 20.31 -0.39 23.79
N ASP A 265 19.94 -0.84 22.58
CA ASP A 265 20.82 -1.68 21.75
C ASP A 265 22.08 -0.93 21.33
N ALA A 266 23.20 -1.65 21.30
CA ALA A 266 24.40 -1.16 20.65
C ALA A 266 24.08 -0.84 19.18
N MET A 267 24.53 0.32 18.70
CA MET A 267 24.25 0.78 17.33
C MET A 267 22.74 0.90 16.99
N ALA A 268 21.90 1.21 17.97
CA ALA A 268 20.45 1.34 17.77
C ALA A 268 20.08 2.37 16.68
N ALA A 269 20.89 3.41 16.44
CA ALA A 269 20.58 4.39 15.40
C ALA A 269 20.78 3.79 14.00
N GLU A 270 21.90 3.09 13.79
CA GLU A 270 22.27 2.43 12.55
C GLU A 270 21.31 1.30 12.22
N LEU A 271 21.02 0.42 13.19
CA LEU A 271 20.08 -0.70 13.03
C LEU A 271 18.67 -0.23 12.66
N ARG A 272 18.20 0.87 13.26
CA ARG A 272 16.90 1.47 12.90
C ARG A 272 16.95 2.09 11.51
N GLY A 273 18.05 2.74 11.16
CA GLY A 273 18.27 3.24 9.80
C GLY A 273 18.15 2.13 8.75
N LEU A 274 18.67 0.93 9.02
CA LEU A 274 18.52 -0.23 8.13
C LEU A 274 17.05 -0.66 7.98
N LEU A 275 16.28 -0.67 9.06
CA LEU A 275 14.85 -1.04 9.02
C LEU A 275 14.00 0.00 8.29
N GLU A 276 14.41 1.27 8.24
CA GLU A 276 13.70 2.32 7.53
C GLU A 276 13.92 2.31 6.01
N LEU A 277 14.91 1.58 5.51
CA LEU A 277 15.17 1.49 4.07
C LEU A 277 14.01 0.80 3.34
N GLU A 278 13.52 1.45 2.30
CA GLU A 278 12.53 0.91 1.37
C GLU A 278 13.21 0.18 0.20
N ALA A 279 12.48 -0.70 -0.47
CA ALA A 279 12.96 -1.32 -1.71
C ALA A 279 13.26 -0.24 -2.76
N GLY A 280 14.43 -0.33 -3.39
CA GLY A 280 14.91 0.65 -4.38
C GLY A 280 15.77 1.78 -3.80
N TRP A 281 16.25 1.66 -2.55
CA TRP A 281 17.03 2.69 -1.86
C TRP A 281 18.35 3.07 -2.56
N HIS A 282 18.88 2.22 -3.43
CA HIS A 282 20.12 2.45 -4.19
C HIS A 282 19.83 2.65 -5.68
N ASP A 283 19.57 3.89 -6.11
CA ASP A 283 19.28 4.24 -7.52
C ASP A 283 18.14 3.42 -8.15
N GLY A 284 17.14 3.03 -7.35
CA GLY A 284 16.05 2.16 -7.77
C GLY A 284 16.39 0.66 -7.77
N ALA A 285 17.59 0.29 -7.34
CA ALA A 285 18.02 -1.06 -6.98
C ALA A 285 18.14 -1.21 -5.44
N GLY A 286 18.35 -2.43 -4.96
CA GLY A 286 18.49 -2.74 -3.54
C GLY A 286 17.18 -3.17 -2.89
N ALA A 287 17.17 -4.36 -2.30
CA ALA A 287 16.10 -4.79 -1.42
C ALA A 287 16.21 -4.11 -0.06
N ALA A 288 15.07 -3.94 0.61
CA ALA A 288 15.05 -3.51 2.00
C ALA A 288 15.68 -4.60 2.89
N PRO A 289 16.53 -4.26 3.86
CA PRO A 289 17.07 -5.23 4.81
C PRO A 289 15.97 -6.04 5.49
N THR A 290 16.13 -7.35 5.62
CA THR A 290 15.16 -8.17 6.33
C THR A 290 15.30 -8.00 7.84
N GLU A 291 14.23 -8.30 8.57
CA GLU A 291 14.27 -8.26 10.04
C GLU A 291 15.24 -9.29 10.59
N ALA A 292 15.29 -10.49 10.00
CA ALA A 292 16.23 -11.54 10.40
C ALA A 292 17.70 -11.09 10.29
N ALA A 293 18.07 -10.42 9.18
CA ALA A 293 19.43 -9.92 9.00
C ALA A 293 19.76 -8.78 9.99
N VAL A 294 18.80 -7.91 10.29
CA VAL A 294 18.98 -6.82 11.28
C VAL A 294 19.05 -7.36 12.71
N GLU A 295 18.21 -8.32 13.08
CA GLU A 295 18.22 -8.99 14.38
C GLU A 295 19.55 -9.71 14.59
N TRP A 296 20.05 -10.40 13.57
CA TRP A 296 21.37 -11.02 13.61
C TRP A 296 22.46 -9.97 13.83
N ALA A 297 22.43 -8.86 13.08
CA ALA A 297 23.43 -7.79 13.20
C ALA A 297 23.38 -7.10 14.59
N ARG A 298 22.18 -6.94 15.15
CA ARG A 298 21.97 -6.47 16.53
C ARG A 298 22.65 -7.42 17.53
N ASP A 299 22.36 -8.72 17.42
CA ASP A 299 22.91 -9.72 18.33
C ASP A 299 24.43 -9.79 18.21
N PHE A 300 24.97 -9.69 17.00
CA PHE A 300 26.40 -9.59 16.76
C PHE A 300 27.02 -8.36 17.41
N ALA A 301 26.43 -7.17 17.22
CA ALA A 301 26.90 -5.95 17.85
C ALA A 301 26.87 -6.02 19.39
N ALA A 302 25.89 -6.73 19.97
CA ALA A 302 25.77 -6.92 21.41
C ALA A 302 26.83 -7.89 21.99
N GLU A 303 27.23 -8.91 21.22
CA GLU A 303 28.29 -9.85 21.61
C GLU A 303 29.70 -9.24 21.53
N LEU A 304 29.87 -8.17 20.74
CA LEU A 304 31.16 -7.52 20.59
C LEU A 304 31.55 -6.70 21.82
N ASN A 305 32.71 -7.03 22.39
CA ASN A 305 33.33 -6.25 23.46
C ASN A 305 34.26 -5.14 22.94
N VAL A 306 34.12 -4.76 21.66
CA VAL A 306 34.86 -3.67 21.01
C VAL A 306 34.02 -2.41 20.92
N SER A 307 34.67 -1.26 20.77
CA SER A 307 33.97 0.01 20.57
C SER A 307 33.11 -0.05 19.30
N THR A 308 31.83 0.28 19.42
CA THR A 308 30.89 0.37 18.30
C THR A 308 31.33 1.40 17.26
N ASP A 309 32.16 2.38 17.62
CA ASP A 309 32.68 3.40 16.70
C ASP A 309 33.59 2.80 15.61
N ALA A 310 34.13 1.59 15.83
CA ALA A 310 34.93 0.87 14.85
C ALA A 310 34.09 0.00 13.91
N LEU A 311 32.84 -0.32 14.29
CA LEU A 311 31.94 -1.18 13.53
C LEU A 311 31.01 -0.32 12.66
N GLY A 312 31.03 -0.57 11.35
CA GLY A 312 30.04 -0.05 10.42
C GLY A 312 29.02 -1.13 10.06
N LEU A 313 27.73 -0.78 10.09
CA LEU A 313 26.64 -1.62 9.60
C LEU A 313 26.06 -1.00 8.34
N PHE A 314 26.03 -1.77 7.25
CA PHE A 314 25.59 -1.29 5.94
C PHE A 314 24.56 -2.25 5.32
N PRO A 315 23.57 -1.76 4.57
CA PRO A 315 22.64 -2.62 3.84
C PRO A 315 23.34 -3.27 2.63
N THR A 316 22.94 -4.49 2.27
CA THR A 316 23.34 -5.13 1.01
C THR A 316 22.26 -4.96 -0.06
N LEU A 317 22.62 -5.14 -1.35
CA LEU A 317 21.64 -5.04 -2.44
C LEU A 317 20.57 -6.15 -2.39
N GLU A 318 20.86 -7.26 -1.73
CA GLU A 318 19.96 -8.42 -1.64
C GLU A 318 19.02 -8.36 -0.43
N GLY A 319 19.18 -7.37 0.46
CA GLY A 319 18.37 -7.21 1.67
C GLY A 319 19.00 -7.85 2.91
N GLY A 320 20.31 -8.08 2.86
CA GLY A 320 21.13 -8.48 4.00
C GLY A 320 21.76 -7.28 4.70
N VAL A 321 22.70 -7.58 5.60
CA VAL A 321 23.49 -6.58 6.34
C VAL A 321 24.97 -6.93 6.23
N LEU A 322 25.80 -5.95 5.88
CA LEU A 322 27.25 -6.02 5.89
C LEU A 322 27.78 -5.33 7.14
N ALA A 323 28.46 -6.08 7.99
CA ALA A 323 29.25 -5.59 9.10
C ALA A 323 30.70 -5.43 8.64
N GLU A 324 31.22 -4.20 8.65
CA GLU A 324 32.62 -3.91 8.36
C GLU A 324 33.31 -3.31 9.58
N MET A 325 34.55 -3.74 9.83
CA MET A 325 35.39 -3.13 10.84
C MET A 325 36.79 -2.87 10.29
N GLN A 326 37.32 -1.69 10.57
CA GLN A 326 38.68 -1.32 10.24
C GLN A 326 39.50 -1.18 11.51
N ILE A 327 40.59 -1.95 11.61
CA ILE A 327 41.51 -1.91 12.75
C ILE A 327 42.92 -1.78 12.21
N ASP A 328 43.57 -0.67 12.56
CA ASP A 328 44.83 -0.23 11.99
C ASP A 328 44.79 -0.26 10.44
N ALA A 329 45.55 -1.17 9.82
CA ALA A 329 45.63 -1.36 8.37
C ALA A 329 44.85 -2.58 7.87
N ARG A 330 44.15 -3.30 8.75
CA ARG A 330 43.39 -4.52 8.40
C ARG A 330 41.90 -4.20 8.31
N ARG A 331 41.23 -4.82 7.33
CA ARG A 331 39.77 -4.76 7.17
C ARG A 331 39.19 -6.14 7.43
N TRP A 332 38.13 -6.17 8.23
CA TRP A 332 37.31 -7.35 8.40
C TRP A 332 35.90 -7.03 7.92
N SER A 333 35.32 -7.97 7.17
CA SER A 333 33.96 -7.85 6.67
C SER A 333 33.19 -9.14 6.88
N LEU A 334 31.93 -8.99 7.24
CA LEU A 334 30.98 -10.07 7.42
C LEU A 334 29.67 -9.65 6.78
N GLU A 335 29.22 -10.46 5.84
CA GLU A 335 27.90 -10.29 5.26
C GLU A 335 26.92 -11.24 5.92
N VAL A 336 25.69 -10.78 6.13
CA VAL A 336 24.58 -11.59 6.62
C VAL A 336 23.53 -11.56 5.53
N GLU A 337 23.16 -12.73 5.04
CA GLU A 337 22.15 -12.89 4.00
C GLU A 337 20.74 -12.53 4.53
N PRO A 338 19.77 -12.28 3.63
CA PRO A 338 18.41 -11.90 4.01
C PRO A 338 17.69 -12.91 4.93
N ASP A 339 18.09 -14.17 4.97
CA ASP A 339 17.52 -15.17 5.87
C ASP A 339 18.17 -15.19 7.27
N GLY A 340 19.15 -14.31 7.51
CA GLY A 340 19.91 -14.25 8.75
C GLY A 340 21.11 -15.21 8.78
N SER A 341 21.43 -15.88 7.66
CA SER A 341 22.62 -16.72 7.58
C SER A 341 23.89 -15.87 7.39
N PRO A 342 24.90 -16.02 8.26
CA PRO A 342 26.12 -15.24 8.16
C PRO A 342 27.12 -15.88 7.18
N PHE A 343 27.80 -15.03 6.42
CA PHE A 343 28.88 -15.36 5.49
C PHE A 343 30.10 -14.46 5.77
N VAL A 344 31.15 -15.03 6.37
CA VAL A 344 32.39 -14.29 6.67
C VAL A 344 33.24 -14.17 5.42
N ALA A 345 33.59 -12.94 5.04
CA ALA A 345 34.61 -12.66 4.03
C ALA A 345 35.71 -11.81 4.67
N SER A 346 36.73 -12.44 5.26
CA SER A 346 37.91 -11.73 5.76
C SER A 346 38.78 -11.22 4.60
N ALA A 347 39.41 -10.06 4.73
CA ALA A 347 40.41 -9.61 3.76
C ALA A 347 41.62 -9.00 4.47
N GLY A 348 42.66 -9.81 4.68
CA GLY A 348 44.00 -9.28 4.93
C GLY A 348 44.53 -8.53 3.69
N PRO A 349 45.56 -7.67 3.83
CA PRO A 349 46.08 -6.87 2.71
C PRO A 349 46.66 -7.69 1.54
N ASP A 350 46.87 -9.01 1.71
CA ASP A 350 47.43 -9.92 0.69
C ASP A 350 46.78 -11.33 0.68
N GLU A 351 45.65 -11.55 1.36
CA GLU A 351 45.01 -12.87 1.45
C GLU A 351 43.64 -12.95 0.77
N ALA A 352 43.39 -14.06 0.08
CA ALA A 352 42.05 -14.41 -0.39
C ALA A 352 41.13 -14.68 0.81
N PRO A 353 39.84 -14.31 0.74
CA PRO A 353 38.94 -14.47 1.87
C PRO A 353 38.85 -15.91 2.35
N SER A 354 39.16 -16.13 3.62
CA SER A 354 38.91 -17.41 4.28
C SER A 354 37.42 -17.44 4.63
N VAL A 355 36.65 -18.17 3.82
CA VAL A 355 35.21 -18.35 4.06
C VAL A 355 35.02 -19.37 5.17
N SER A 356 34.41 -18.93 6.27
CA SER A 356 33.84 -19.83 7.29
C SER A 356 32.39 -19.43 7.50
N GLU A 357 31.48 -20.41 7.59
CA GLU A 357 30.09 -20.21 8.01
C GLU A 357 30.06 -20.27 9.56
N PRO A 358 30.00 -19.14 10.29
CA PRO A 358 29.83 -19.20 11.73
C PRO A 358 28.44 -19.74 12.07
N GLY A 359 28.31 -20.52 13.15
CA GLY A 359 27.03 -21.10 13.57
C GLY A 359 26.01 -20.09 14.10
N GLY A 360 26.41 -18.81 14.26
CA GLY A 360 25.58 -17.69 14.71
C GLY A 360 26.41 -16.44 15.08
N ALA A 361 25.74 -15.41 15.61
CA ALA A 361 26.35 -14.12 16.00
C ALA A 361 27.52 -14.27 16.99
N ALA A 362 27.36 -15.07 18.04
CA ALA A 362 28.42 -15.31 19.03
C ALA A 362 29.65 -16.03 18.45
N ASP A 363 29.46 -16.89 17.44
CA ASP A 363 30.58 -17.55 16.75
C ASP A 363 31.35 -16.55 15.88
N ALA A 364 30.63 -15.68 15.18
CA ALA A 364 31.23 -14.61 14.39
C ALA A 364 31.99 -13.60 15.26
N ALA A 365 31.42 -13.23 16.42
CA ALA A 365 32.07 -12.34 17.38
C ALA A 365 33.39 -12.94 17.90
N ARG A 366 33.39 -14.22 18.28
CA ARG A 366 34.61 -14.94 18.69
C ARG A 366 35.64 -15.06 17.57
N ALA A 367 35.21 -15.30 16.34
CA ALA A 367 36.11 -15.34 15.18
C ALA A 367 36.78 -13.97 14.94
N LEU A 368 36.02 -12.89 15.12
CA LEU A 368 36.56 -11.55 15.03
C LEU A 368 37.54 -11.27 16.18
N GLU A 369 37.20 -11.58 17.43
CA GLU A 369 38.12 -11.43 18.57
C GLU A 369 39.45 -12.18 18.36
N ALA A 370 39.40 -13.40 17.80
CA ALA A 370 40.61 -14.13 17.43
C ALA A 370 41.45 -13.37 16.39
N PHE A 371 40.81 -12.82 15.35
CA PHE A 371 41.46 -11.98 14.34
C PHE A 371 42.11 -10.71 14.92
N LEU A 372 41.60 -10.19 16.04
CA LEU A 372 42.19 -9.02 16.73
C LEU A 372 43.45 -9.36 17.53
N HIS A 373 43.57 -10.61 17.97
CA HIS A 373 44.66 -11.06 18.82
C HIS A 373 45.81 -11.72 18.06
N ASP A 374 45.60 -12.08 16.79
CA ASP A 374 46.62 -12.51 15.82
C ASP A 374 47.25 -11.32 15.07
#